data_AF-A0A0M1J6W7-F1
#
_entry.id   AF-A0A0M1J6W7-F1
#
_cell.length_a   1.000
_cell.length_b   1.000
_cell.length_c   1.000
_cell.angle_alpha   90.00
_cell.angle_beta   90.00
_cell.angle_gamma   90.00
#
_symmetry.space_group_name_H-M   'P 1'
#
loop_
_entity.id
_entity.type
_entity.pdbx_description
1 polymer ?
#
loop_
_entity_poly.entity_id
_entity_poly.type
_entity_poly.pdbx_seq_one_letter_code
_entity_poly.pdbx_strand_id
1 'polypeptide(L)'
;YSSPDYKEALKWFRKAAAQGNFYAQRQIGIMYSKGQGVPQNYKKALTWYRKAAAQGGDYEQFIIGAIWNFVHHYNSTVARE
;
A
#
# COMPACT_ATOMS: atom_id res chain seq x y z
N TYR A 1 11.21 -2.63 16.32
CA TYR A 1 10.89 -4.07 16.14
C TYR A 1 10.60 -4.36 14.67
N SER A 2 11.59 -4.84 13.91
CA SER A 2 11.34 -5.43 12.59
C SER A 2 10.96 -6.90 12.81
N SER A 3 9.69 -7.17 13.15
CA SER A 3 9.22 -8.56 13.32
C SER A 3 9.55 -9.34 12.04
N PRO A 4 10.32 -10.45 12.12
CA PRO A 4 10.66 -11.28 10.96
C PRO A 4 9.43 -11.67 10.12
N ASP A 5 8.28 -11.76 10.79
CA ASP A 5 6.97 -12.08 10.24
C ASP A 5 6.52 -11.12 9.15
N TYR A 6 6.89 -9.82 9.20
CA TYR A 6 6.47 -8.88 8.17
C TYR A 6 7.17 -9.12 6.83
N LYS A 7 8.44 -9.58 6.84
CA LYS A 7 9.14 -9.91 5.59
C LYS A 7 8.55 -11.17 4.95
N GLU A 8 8.23 -12.17 5.77
CA GLU A 8 7.53 -13.39 5.36
C GLU A 8 6.12 -13.08 4.84
N ALA A 9 5.32 -12.33 5.61
CA ALA A 9 3.97 -11.93 5.24
C ALA A 9 3.97 -11.16 3.91
N LEU A 10 4.94 -10.28 3.69
CA LEU A 10 5.07 -9.58 2.41
C LEU A 10 5.28 -10.53 1.23
N LYS A 11 6.07 -11.61 1.40
CA LYS A 11 6.24 -12.62 0.36
C LYS A 11 4.91 -13.32 0.05
N TRP A 12 4.16 -13.70 1.08
CA TRP A 12 2.86 -14.34 0.93
C TRP A 12 1.82 -13.41 0.27
N PHE A 13 1.76 -12.16 0.71
CA PHE A 13 0.90 -11.17 0.08
C PHE A 13 1.30 -10.92 -1.37
N ARG A 14 2.59 -10.91 -1.72
CA ARG A 14 3.00 -10.78 -3.14
C ARG A 14 2.53 -11.95 -3.99
N LYS A 15 2.59 -13.18 -3.48
CA LYS A 15 2.05 -14.36 -4.17
C LYS A 15 0.54 -14.23 -4.38
N ALA A 16 -0.21 -13.86 -3.36
CA ALA A 16 -1.65 -13.65 -3.46
C ALA A 16 -2.01 -12.47 -4.39
N ALA A 17 -1.24 -11.37 -4.32
CA ALA A 17 -1.42 -10.21 -5.17
C ALA A 17 -1.16 -10.52 -6.65
N ALA A 18 -0.24 -11.44 -6.95
CA ALA A 18 0.00 -11.95 -8.30
C ALA A 18 -1.19 -12.75 -8.85
N GLN A 19 -2.02 -13.34 -7.98
CA GLN A 19 -3.27 -14.00 -8.34
C GLN A 19 -4.45 -13.04 -8.46
N GLY A 20 -4.22 -11.73 -8.40
CA GLY A 20 -5.31 -10.73 -8.44
C GLY A 20 -6.05 -10.59 -7.11
N ASN A 21 -5.48 -11.03 -5.99
CA ASN A 21 -6.11 -10.82 -4.69
C ASN A 21 -5.99 -9.34 -4.29
N PHE A 22 -7.11 -8.63 -4.37
CA PHE A 22 -7.26 -7.24 -3.95
C PHE A 22 -6.75 -6.97 -2.52
N TYR A 23 -7.14 -7.83 -1.57
CA TYR A 23 -6.78 -7.66 -0.17
C TYR A 23 -5.26 -7.72 0.02
N ALA A 24 -4.60 -8.65 -0.66
CA ALA A 24 -3.15 -8.78 -0.63
C ALA A 24 -2.45 -7.55 -1.24
N GLN A 25 -2.93 -7.04 -2.36
CA GLN A 25 -2.40 -5.82 -2.98
C GLN A 25 -2.53 -4.61 -2.04
N ARG A 26 -3.68 -4.46 -1.38
CA ARG A 26 -3.90 -3.41 -0.35
C ARG A 26 -2.93 -3.55 0.82
N GLN A 27 -2.75 -4.76 1.35
CA GLN A 27 -1.85 -4.99 2.48
C GLN A 27 -0.39 -4.67 2.13
N ILE A 28 0.06 -5.03 0.92
CA ILE A 28 1.39 -4.63 0.45
C ILE A 28 1.52 -3.10 0.41
N GLY A 29 0.49 -2.40 -0.04
CA GLY A 29 0.43 -0.93 -0.01
C GLY A 29 0.64 -0.36 1.40
N ILE A 30 -0.06 -0.91 2.40
CA ILE A 30 0.05 -0.51 3.81
C ILE A 30 1.46 -0.79 4.35
N MET A 31 2.02 -1.96 4.04
CA MET A 31 3.37 -2.33 4.51
C MET A 31 4.43 -1.37 3.95
N TYR A 32 4.32 -0.98 2.68
CA TYR A 32 5.18 0.05 2.11
C TYR A 32 4.93 1.44 2.69
N SER A 33 3.70 1.81 3.03
CA SER A 33 3.41 3.12 3.61
C SER A 33 3.89 3.23 5.07
N LYS A 34 3.90 2.13 5.81
CA LYS A 34 4.32 2.07 7.22
C LYS A 34 5.76 1.60 7.44
N GLY A 35 6.44 1.14 6.38
CA GLY A 35 7.78 0.58 6.50
C GLY A 35 7.81 -0.77 7.26
N GLN A 36 6.75 -1.57 7.16
CA GLN A 36 6.65 -2.86 7.87
C GLN A 36 7.31 -3.97 7.06
N GLY A 37 8.45 -4.47 7.53
CA GLY A 37 9.22 -5.52 6.85
C GLY A 37 9.95 -5.06 5.58
N VAL A 38 9.68 -3.85 5.10
CA VAL A 38 10.36 -3.18 3.98
C VAL A 38 10.63 -1.72 4.33
N PRO A 39 11.65 -1.09 3.71
CA PRO A 39 11.82 0.36 3.81
C PRO A 39 10.53 1.07 3.38
N GLN A 40 10.14 2.07 4.17
CA GLN A 40 9.00 2.91 3.87
C GLN A 40 9.16 3.51 2.47
N ASN A 41 8.17 3.27 1.61
CA ASN A 41 8.20 3.75 0.25
C ASN A 41 6.79 4.02 -0.24
N TYR A 42 6.43 5.30 -0.13
CA TYR A 42 5.14 5.81 -0.51
C TYR A 42 4.81 5.69 -2.00
N LYS A 43 5.80 5.84 -2.88
CA LYS A 43 5.60 5.64 -4.34
C LYS A 43 5.22 4.19 -4.65
N LYS A 44 5.88 3.23 -3.99
CA LYS A 44 5.54 1.81 -4.10
C LYS A 44 4.17 1.52 -3.49
N ALA A 45 3.85 2.09 -2.32
CA ALA A 45 2.54 1.95 -1.70
C ALA A 45 1.41 2.40 -2.65
N LEU A 46 1.56 3.58 -3.25
CA LEU A 46 0.60 4.14 -4.20
C LEU A 46 0.39 3.24 -5.42
N THR A 47 1.47 2.64 -5.93
CA THR A 47 1.41 1.71 -7.07
C THR A 47 0.58 0.47 -6.73
N TRP A 48 0.74 -0.08 -5.53
CA TRP A 48 -0.02 -1.24 -5.07
C TRP A 48 -1.49 -0.88 -4.81
N TYR A 49 -1.76 0.28 -4.23
CA TYR A 49 -3.12 0.78 -4.07
C TYR A 49 -3.82 0.97 -5.43
N ARG A 50 -3.15 1.55 -6.43
CA ARG A 50 -3.74 1.68 -7.78
C ARG A 50 -4.08 0.33 -8.41
N LYS A 51 -3.22 -0.68 -8.24
CA LYS A 51 -3.50 -2.04 -8.73
C LYS A 51 -4.73 -2.64 -8.05
N ALA A 52 -4.86 -2.44 -6.74
CA ALA A 52 -6.03 -2.89 -5.98
C ALA A 52 -7.30 -2.15 -6.42
N ALA A 53 -7.24 -0.82 -6.57
CA ALA A 53 -8.35 -0.01 -7.05
C ALA A 53 -8.84 -0.46 -8.44
N ALA A 54 -7.93 -0.75 -9.36
CA ALA A 54 -8.26 -1.23 -10.71
C ALA A 54 -8.97 -2.60 -10.75
N GLN A 55 -8.92 -3.38 -9.66
CA GLN A 55 -9.51 -4.73 -9.58
C GLN A 55 -10.82 -4.77 -8.77
N GLY A 56 -11.17 -3.70 -8.05
CA GLY A 56 -12.34 -3.67 -7.17
C GLY A 56 -13.29 -2.54 -7.51
N GLY A 57 -14.21 -2.78 -8.45
CA GLY A 57 -15.24 -1.81 -8.87
C GLY A 57 -16.10 -1.25 -7.73
N ASP A 58 -16.17 -1.94 -6.58
CA ASP A 58 -16.92 -1.49 -5.39
C ASP A 58 -16.02 -0.94 -4.27
N TYR A 59 -14.73 -1.29 -4.26
CA TYR A 59 -13.77 -0.86 -3.23
C TYR A 59 -12.87 0.29 -3.68
N GLU A 60 -13.04 0.76 -4.91
CA GLU A 60 -12.27 1.81 -5.55
C GLU A 60 -12.29 3.11 -4.72
N GLN A 61 -13.46 3.51 -4.22
CA GLN A 61 -13.61 4.74 -3.44
C GLN A 61 -12.85 4.68 -2.11
N PHE A 62 -12.82 3.52 -1.45
CA PHE A 62 -12.07 3.34 -0.21
C PHE A 62 -10.56 3.47 -0.46
N ILE A 63 -10.07 2.92 -1.57
CA ILE A 63 -8.65 3.02 -1.93
C ILE A 63 -8.28 4.41 -2.45
N ILE A 64 -9.13 5.05 -3.23
CA ILE A 64 -8.95 6.44 -3.67
C ILE A 64 -8.88 7.36 -2.45
N GLY A 65 -9.71 7.16 -1.44
CA GLY A 65 -9.63 7.92 -0.18
C GLY A 65 -8.29 7.74 0.54
N ALA A 66 -7.76 6.51 0.59
CA ALA A 66 -6.43 6.24 1.15
C ALA A 66 -5.31 6.89 0.32
N ILE A 67 -5.42 6.87 -1.02
CA ILE A 67 -4.50 7.54 -1.95
C ILE A 67 -4.56 9.07 -1.76
N TRP A 68 -5.76 9.64 -1.65
CA TRP A 68 -5.96 11.08 -1.49
C TRP A 68 -5.39 11.59 -0.18
N ASN A 69 -5.71 10.91 0.93
CA ASN A 69 -5.12 11.22 2.23
C ASN A 69 -3.59 11.14 2.17
N PHE A 70 -3.07 10.11 1.49
CA PHE A 70 -1.63 9.97 1.31
C PHE A 70 -0.99 11.11 0.51
N VAL A 71 -1.55 11.46 -0.65
CA VAL A 71 -1.04 12.53 -1.52
C VAL A 71 -1.19 13.91 -0.87
N HIS A 72 -2.32 14.17 -0.22
CA HIS A 72 -2.53 15.42 0.53
C HIS A 72 -1.58 15.55 1.71
N HIS A 73 -1.45 14.49 2.52
CA HIS A 73 -0.55 14.52 3.67
C HIS A 73 0.90 14.67 3.22
N TYR A 74 1.34 13.91 2.21
CA TYR A 74 2.69 14.02 1.64
C TYR A 74 2.98 15.42 1.08
N ASN A 75 2.07 16.00 0.30
CA ASN A 75 2.24 17.37 -0.22
C ASN A 75 2.21 18.41 0.90
N SER A 76 1.40 18.23 1.94
CA SER A 76 1.33 19.15 3.07
C SER A 76 2.57 19.11 3.97
N THR A 77 3.27 17.95 4.04
CA THR A 77 4.52 17.82 4.78
C THR A 77 5.70 18.38 4.01
N VAL A 78 5.72 18.25 2.68
CA VAL A 78 6.81 18.77 1.83
C VAL A 78 6.64 20.26 1.51
N ALA A 79 5.41 20.78 1.46
CA ALA A 79 5.15 22.21 1.25
C ALA A 79 5.34 23.09 2.50
N ARG A 80 5.69 22.50 3.65
CA ARG A 80 5.99 23.21 4.90
C ARG A 80 7.48 23.28 5.24
N GLU A 81 8.34 22.69 4.42
CA GLU A 81 9.80 22.84 4.48
C GLU A 81 10.26 23.82 3.39
#